data_AF-A0A1Y3AWI8-F1
#
_entry.id   AF-A0A1Y3AWI8-F1
#
_cell.length_a   1.000
_cell.length_b   1.000
_cell.length_c   1.000
_cell.angle_alpha   90.00
_cell.angle_beta   90.00
_cell.angle_gamma   90.00
#
_symmetry.space_group_name_H-M   'P 1'
#
loop_
_entity.id
_entity.type
_entity.pdbx_description
1 polymer ?
#
loop_
_entity_poly.entity_id
_entity_poly.type
_entity_poly.pdbx_seq_one_letter_code
_entity_poly.pdbx_strand_id
1 'polypeptide(L)'
;MAKKEYESSTTTHNEPLRTGIAEILLKNFWCRINAELYVDSLKITLKESLERIADNVNDFEIPSENDELANRKRMVTIRKKPNEGLGISIKGGKENRMPILISKIFRGLAADSTCQLYVGDAILAVNNCNLREATHEEAVQALKNAGEIVNLEGWFAFIYF
;
A
#
# COMPACT_ATOMS: atom_id res chain seq x y z
N MET A 1 22.95 -10.53 62.31
CA MET A 1 22.38 -9.53 61.39
C MET A 1 22.80 -9.92 59.98
N ALA A 2 21.86 -10.38 59.15
CA ALA A 2 22.11 -10.77 57.77
C ALA A 2 21.89 -9.56 56.84
N LYS A 3 22.87 -9.24 56.00
CA LYS A 3 22.72 -8.27 54.91
C LYS A 3 21.92 -8.96 53.79
N LYS A 4 20.76 -8.43 53.43
CA LYS A 4 20.05 -8.79 52.19
C LYS A 4 20.77 -8.09 51.04
N GLU A 5 21.34 -8.88 50.14
CA GLU A 5 21.72 -8.41 48.81
C GLU A 5 20.44 -8.13 48.03
N TYR A 6 20.36 -6.93 47.47
CA TYR A 6 19.27 -6.49 46.61
C TYR A 6 19.70 -6.79 45.17
N GLU A 7 19.21 -7.90 44.62
CA GLU A 7 19.36 -8.22 43.20
C GLU A 7 18.51 -7.27 42.37
N SER A 8 19.13 -6.24 41.81
CA SER A 8 18.53 -5.39 40.78
C SER A 8 18.51 -6.16 39.46
N SER A 9 17.46 -6.97 39.25
CA SER A 9 17.15 -7.58 37.96
C SER A 9 16.58 -6.50 37.03
N THR A 10 17.44 -5.79 36.30
CA THR A 10 17.03 -4.99 35.15
C THR A 10 16.72 -5.93 33.99
N THR A 11 15.51 -6.46 33.96
CA THR A 11 14.96 -7.11 32.76
C THR A 11 14.61 -6.02 31.75
N THR A 12 15.54 -5.66 30.88
CA THR A 12 15.24 -4.88 29.68
C THR A 12 14.36 -5.74 28.78
N HIS A 13 13.03 -5.53 28.84
CA HIS A 13 12.09 -6.08 27.87
C HIS A 13 12.44 -5.53 26.49
N ASN A 14 13.22 -6.30 25.73
CA ASN A 14 13.65 -5.97 24.36
C ASN A 14 12.58 -6.40 23.35
N GLU A 15 11.30 -6.27 23.71
CA GLU A 15 10.17 -6.61 22.86
C GLU A 15 9.66 -5.36 22.13
N PRO A 16 9.32 -5.46 20.84
CA PRO A 16 8.78 -4.33 20.11
C PRO A 16 7.40 -3.95 20.66
N LEU A 17 7.19 -2.66 20.90
CA LEU A 17 5.88 -2.05 21.24
C LEU A 17 4.83 -2.33 20.16
N ARG A 18 5.27 -2.38 18.90
CA ARG A 18 4.41 -2.68 17.76
C ARG A 18 5.22 -3.33 16.65
N THR A 19 4.67 -4.39 16.05
CA THR A 19 5.18 -4.96 14.81
C THR A 19 4.13 -4.82 13.72
N GLY A 20 4.57 -4.60 12.48
CA GLY A 20 3.69 -4.45 11.34
C GLY A 20 4.39 -4.73 10.02
N ILE A 21 3.60 -5.07 9.01
CA ILE A 21 4.08 -5.12 7.63
C ILE A 21 3.86 -3.73 7.03
N ALA A 22 4.89 -3.19 6.40
CA ALA A 22 4.82 -1.96 5.63
C ALA A 22 5.46 -2.17 4.26
N GLU A 23 5.23 -1.24 3.34
CA GLU A 23 5.91 -1.23 2.06
C GLU A 23 6.68 0.08 1.94
N ILE A 24 7.94 -0.03 1.51
CA ILE A 24 8.84 1.11 1.34
C ILE A 24 9.33 1.15 -0.09
N LEU A 25 9.57 2.36 -0.59
CA LEU A 25 10.09 2.56 -1.94
C LEU A 25 11.62 2.60 -1.90
N LEU A 26 12.27 1.63 -2.53
CA LEU A 26 13.72 1.56 -2.66
C LEU A 26 14.09 1.55 -4.14
N LYS A 27 14.86 2.56 -4.60
CA LYS A 27 15.38 2.64 -5.98
C LYS A 27 14.30 2.30 -7.04
N ASN A 28 13.10 2.88 -6.89
CA ASN A 28 11.93 2.70 -7.75
C ASN A 28 11.18 1.35 -7.66
N PHE A 29 11.46 0.53 -6.66
CA PHE A 29 10.69 -0.69 -6.36
C PHE A 29 9.99 -0.59 -5.01
N TRP A 30 8.70 -0.95 -4.97
CA TRP A 30 7.98 -1.11 -3.71
C TRP A 30 8.36 -2.46 -3.11
N CYS A 31 8.95 -2.43 -1.92
CA CYS A 31 9.42 -3.60 -1.21
C CYS A 31 8.65 -3.76 0.09
N ARG A 32 8.19 -4.98 0.37
CA ARG A 32 7.56 -5.32 1.64
C ARG A 32 8.61 -5.49 2.74
N ILE A 33 8.40 -4.81 3.85
CA ILE A 33 9.24 -4.87 5.05
C ILE A 33 8.44 -5.33 6.27
N ASN A 34 9.16 -5.85 7.25
CA ASN A 34 8.72 -5.87 8.63
C ASN A 34 9.22 -4.60 9.34
N ALA A 35 8.34 -3.92 10.06
CA ALA A 35 8.66 -2.79 10.90
C ALA A 35 8.39 -3.16 12.37
N GLU A 36 9.42 -3.05 13.20
CA GLU A 36 9.41 -3.29 14.64
C GLU A 36 9.69 -1.96 15.36
N LEU A 37 8.69 -1.42 16.04
CA LEU A 37 8.80 -0.18 16.81
C LEU A 37 9.13 -0.50 18.28
N TYR A 38 10.21 0.05 18.77
CA TYR A 38 10.64 0.02 20.18
C TYR A 38 10.43 1.41 20.82
N VAL A 39 10.78 1.55 22.10
CA VAL A 39 10.61 2.81 22.84
C VAL A 39 11.40 3.96 22.24
N ASP A 40 12.61 3.68 21.76
CA ASP A 40 13.59 4.67 21.29
C ASP A 40 14.11 4.40 19.88
N SER A 41 13.63 3.33 19.23
CA SER A 41 14.18 2.87 17.96
C SER A 41 13.11 2.23 17.06
N LEU A 42 13.34 2.32 15.76
CA LEU A 42 12.56 1.65 14.73
C LEU A 42 13.50 0.72 13.96
N LYS A 43 13.17 -0.57 13.92
CA LYS A 43 13.90 -1.57 13.15
C LYS A 43 13.10 -1.97 11.93
N ILE A 44 13.71 -1.85 10.75
CA ILE A 44 13.13 -2.20 9.47
C ILE A 44 13.90 -3.40 8.91
N THR A 45 13.19 -4.46 8.53
CA THR A 45 13.79 -5.67 7.95
C THR A 45 13.08 -6.01 6.64
N LEU A 46 13.83 -6.19 5.56
CA LEU A 46 13.27 -6.65 4.28
C LEU A 46 12.76 -8.09 4.41
N LYS A 47 11.56 -8.36 3.89
CA LYS A 47 11.00 -9.72 3.89
C LYS A 47 11.48 -10.60 2.73
N GLU A 48 12.00 -9.99 1.67
CA GLU A 48 12.38 -10.69 0.44
C GLU A 48 13.81 -10.31 0.04
N SER A 49 14.61 -11.32 -0.33
CA SER A 49 15.98 -11.13 -0.81
C SER A 49 15.99 -10.34 -2.12
N LEU A 50 16.84 -9.32 -2.19
CA LEU A 50 16.97 -8.38 -3.31
C LEU A 50 17.42 -9.03 -4.63
N GLU A 51 17.72 -10.34 -4.63
CA GLU A 51 18.19 -11.08 -5.82
C GLU A 51 17.16 -11.12 -6.96
N ARG A 52 15.85 -10.98 -6.68
CA ARG A 52 14.82 -10.85 -7.73
C ARG A 52 14.74 -9.46 -8.36
N ILE A 53 15.40 -8.46 -7.79
CA ILE A 53 15.37 -7.05 -8.21
C ILE A 53 16.58 -6.72 -9.10
N ALA A 54 17.67 -7.51 -9.00
CA ALA A 54 18.91 -7.28 -9.74
C ALA A 54 18.81 -7.53 -11.26
N ASP A 55 17.85 -8.32 -11.72
CA ASP A 55 17.74 -8.69 -13.14
C ASP A 55 17.23 -7.56 -14.04
N ASN A 56 16.82 -6.40 -13.49
CA ASN A 56 16.33 -5.24 -14.25
C ASN A 56 17.20 -3.97 -14.11
N VAL A 57 18.44 -4.09 -13.63
CA VAL A 57 19.26 -2.93 -13.22
C VAL A 57 19.95 -2.19 -14.38
N ASN A 58 19.82 -2.65 -15.63
CA ASN A 58 20.58 -2.06 -16.76
C ASN A 58 19.90 -0.87 -17.48
N ASP A 59 18.76 -0.36 -17.03
CA ASP A 59 18.06 0.74 -17.74
C ASP A 59 17.44 1.79 -16.80
N PHE A 60 18.22 2.32 -15.84
CA PHE A 60 17.74 3.36 -14.92
C PHE A 60 18.53 4.65 -15.05
N GLU A 61 18.00 5.58 -15.86
CA GLU A 61 18.25 7.01 -15.69
C GLU A 61 17.69 7.46 -14.32
N ILE A 62 18.49 8.23 -13.57
CA ILE A 62 18.13 8.79 -12.26
C ILE A 62 17.22 10.01 -12.51
N PRO A 63 15.91 9.98 -12.20
CA PRO A 63 15.07 11.16 -12.36
C PRO A 63 15.39 12.15 -11.23
N SER A 64 15.56 13.43 -11.58
CA SER A 64 15.89 14.51 -10.66
C SER A 64 14.86 14.66 -9.54
N GLU A 65 15.34 14.84 -8.31
CA GLU A 65 14.56 15.10 -7.09
C GLU A 65 13.60 16.29 -7.26
N ASN A 66 12.29 16.01 -7.35
CA ASN A 66 11.20 16.94 -7.00
C ASN A 66 9.88 16.15 -6.99
N ASP A 67 9.30 15.88 -5.82
CA ASP A 67 7.87 15.51 -5.56
C ASP A 67 7.14 14.42 -6.42
N GLU A 68 7.82 13.77 -7.36
CA GLU A 68 7.19 12.93 -8.39
C GLU A 68 6.99 11.47 -7.96
N LEU A 69 7.66 11.01 -6.90
CA LEU A 69 7.50 9.63 -6.41
C LEU A 69 6.21 9.45 -5.60
N ALA A 70 5.80 10.49 -4.86
CA ALA A 70 4.53 10.52 -4.15
C ALA A 70 3.37 10.54 -5.15
N ASN A 71 3.48 11.37 -6.20
CA ASN A 71 2.47 11.54 -7.25
C ASN A 71 2.59 10.51 -8.39
N ARG A 72 3.45 9.49 -8.27
CA ARG A 72 3.64 8.50 -9.33
C ARG A 72 2.40 7.62 -9.46
N LYS A 73 1.56 8.00 -10.42
CA LYS A 73 0.40 7.23 -10.87
C LYS A 73 0.85 5.82 -11.26
N ARG A 74 0.17 4.84 -10.72
CA ARG A 74 0.31 3.41 -11.02
C ARG A 74 -0.87 2.99 -11.88
N MET A 75 -0.58 2.21 -12.90
CA MET A 75 -1.58 1.56 -13.74
C MET A 75 -1.63 0.09 -13.35
N VAL A 76 -2.78 -0.38 -12.87
CA VAL A 76 -2.99 -1.78 -12.51
C VAL A 76 -4.10 -2.36 -13.35
N THR A 77 -3.79 -3.40 -14.13
CA THR A 77 -4.80 -4.16 -14.88
C THR A 77 -5.28 -5.34 -14.04
N ILE A 78 -6.57 -5.34 -13.70
CA ILE A 78 -7.25 -6.43 -13.01
C ILE A 78 -8.05 -7.21 -14.04
N ARG A 79 -7.97 -8.54 -13.99
CA ARG A 79 -8.86 -9.44 -14.75
C ARG A 79 -9.77 -10.18 -13.77
N LYS A 80 -11.07 -9.92 -13.83
CA LYS A 80 -12.08 -10.61 -13.01
C LYS A 80 -12.84 -11.63 -13.86
N LYS A 81 -13.36 -12.67 -13.22
CA LYS A 81 -14.22 -13.65 -13.91
C LYS A 81 -15.58 -13.04 -14.27
N PRO A 82 -16.29 -13.59 -15.27
CA PRO A 82 -17.66 -13.20 -15.56
C PRO A 82 -18.52 -13.29 -14.29
N ASN A 83 -19.33 -12.27 -14.03
CA ASN A 83 -20.20 -12.14 -12.86
C ASN A 83 -19.52 -12.08 -11.47
N GLU A 84 -18.18 -12.04 -11.39
CA GLU A 84 -17.48 -11.75 -10.14
C GLU A 84 -17.18 -10.24 -9.99
N GLY A 85 -17.20 -9.76 -8.74
CA GLY A 85 -16.75 -8.41 -8.42
C GLY A 85 -15.22 -8.29 -8.47
N LEU A 86 -14.70 -7.06 -8.50
CA LEU A 86 -13.25 -6.84 -8.47
C LEU A 86 -12.57 -7.34 -7.18
N GLY A 87 -13.34 -7.50 -6.10
CA GLY A 87 -12.80 -7.90 -4.80
C GLY A 87 -12.17 -6.75 -4.02
N ILE A 88 -12.69 -5.53 -4.18
CA ILE A 88 -12.36 -4.36 -3.36
C ILE A 88 -13.61 -3.72 -2.79
N SER A 89 -13.47 -3.07 -1.64
CA SER A 89 -14.40 -2.05 -1.17
C SER A 89 -13.78 -0.67 -1.33
N ILE A 90 -14.60 0.32 -1.68
CA ILE A 90 -14.18 1.71 -1.78
C ILE A 90 -14.89 2.58 -0.75
N LYS A 91 -14.32 3.75 -0.45
CA LYS A 91 -14.91 4.82 0.34
C LYS A 91 -14.53 6.19 -0.25
N GLY A 92 -15.08 7.26 0.29
CA GLY A 92 -14.84 8.63 -0.19
C GLY A 92 -15.77 9.00 -1.33
N GLY A 93 -15.47 10.10 -2.01
CA GLY A 93 -16.33 10.77 -2.98
C GLY A 93 -16.29 12.28 -2.77
N LYS A 94 -16.49 13.05 -3.85
CA LYS A 94 -16.45 14.52 -3.83
C LYS A 94 -17.41 15.14 -2.80
N GLU A 95 -18.57 14.52 -2.59
CA GLU A 95 -19.58 14.92 -1.61
C GLU A 95 -19.06 14.86 -0.17
N ASN A 96 -18.05 14.02 0.07
CA ASN A 96 -17.38 13.86 1.36
C ASN A 96 -16.03 14.61 1.41
N ARG A 97 -15.68 15.40 0.38
CA ARG A 97 -14.37 16.07 0.22
C ARG A 97 -13.19 15.10 0.38
N MET A 98 -13.37 13.86 -0.07
CA MET A 98 -12.35 12.82 -0.03
C MET A 98 -12.21 12.18 -1.42
N PRO A 99 -10.99 11.83 -1.86
CA PRO A 99 -10.82 11.03 -3.07
C PRO A 99 -11.48 9.66 -2.92
N ILE A 100 -11.69 8.96 -4.03
CA ILE A 100 -12.12 7.57 -4.00
C ILE A 100 -10.96 6.70 -3.52
N LEU A 101 -11.11 6.05 -2.37
CA LEU A 101 -10.06 5.26 -1.73
C LEU A 101 -10.45 3.78 -1.63
N ILE A 102 -9.49 2.87 -1.79
CA ILE A 102 -9.65 1.46 -1.46
C ILE A 102 -9.71 1.33 0.07
N SER A 103 -10.85 0.88 0.60
CA SER A 103 -11.04 0.66 2.04
C SER A 103 -10.76 -0.78 2.46
N LYS A 104 -10.88 -1.74 1.53
CA LYS A 104 -10.63 -3.16 1.78
C LYS A 104 -10.29 -3.88 0.49
N ILE A 105 -9.40 -4.87 0.60
CA ILE A 105 -9.12 -5.86 -0.46
C ILE A 105 -9.50 -7.23 0.09
N PHE A 106 -10.31 -7.97 -0.67
CA PHE A 106 -10.78 -9.29 -0.29
C PHE A 106 -9.82 -10.36 -0.82
N ARG A 107 -9.30 -11.18 0.11
CA ARG A 107 -8.30 -12.20 -0.21
C ARG A 107 -8.81 -13.22 -1.22
N GLY A 108 -7.93 -13.61 -2.14
CA GLY A 108 -8.22 -14.63 -3.17
C GLY A 108 -9.14 -14.15 -4.30
N LEU A 109 -9.50 -12.86 -4.35
CA LEU A 109 -10.26 -12.27 -5.45
C LEU A 109 -9.36 -11.54 -6.44
N ALA A 110 -9.95 -11.09 -7.56
CA ALA A 110 -9.24 -10.57 -8.71
C ALA A 110 -8.23 -9.45 -8.36
N ALA A 111 -8.63 -8.48 -7.52
CA ALA A 111 -7.74 -7.40 -7.10
C ALA A 111 -6.57 -7.88 -6.23
N ASP A 112 -6.81 -8.81 -5.30
CA ASP A 112 -5.77 -9.38 -4.43
C ASP A 112 -4.70 -10.13 -5.24
N SER A 113 -5.13 -10.88 -6.26
CA SER A 113 -4.25 -11.62 -7.17
C SER A 113 -3.29 -10.75 -7.97
N THR A 114 -3.54 -9.45 -8.09
CA THR A 114 -2.60 -8.54 -8.76
C THR A 114 -1.37 -8.22 -7.93
N CYS A 115 -1.45 -8.35 -6.58
CA CYS A 115 -0.43 -7.93 -5.62
C CYS A 115 0.07 -6.49 -5.85
N GLN A 116 -0.74 -5.62 -6.45
CA GLN A 116 -0.35 -4.26 -6.87
C GLN A 116 -1.27 -3.17 -6.32
N LEU A 117 -2.37 -3.56 -5.68
CA LEU A 117 -3.33 -2.67 -5.05
C LEU A 117 -3.28 -2.84 -3.55
N TYR A 118 -3.49 -1.72 -2.85
CA TYR A 118 -3.40 -1.67 -1.40
C TYR A 118 -4.56 -0.90 -0.79
N VAL A 119 -4.90 -1.25 0.45
CA VAL A 119 -5.84 -0.46 1.23
C VAL A 119 -5.23 0.91 1.48
N GLY A 120 -5.99 1.96 1.19
CA GLY A 120 -5.52 3.34 1.21
C GLY A 120 -5.19 3.89 -0.18
N ASP A 121 -5.05 3.05 -1.22
CA ASP A 121 -4.83 3.56 -2.57
C ASP A 121 -5.99 4.45 -3.02
N ALA A 122 -5.66 5.61 -3.57
CA ALA A 122 -6.62 6.49 -4.21
C ALA A 122 -6.80 6.09 -5.67
N ILE A 123 -8.04 5.82 -6.07
CA ILE A 123 -8.43 5.48 -7.44
C ILE A 123 -8.72 6.79 -8.18
N LEU A 124 -7.87 7.10 -9.14
CA LEU A 124 -7.93 8.32 -9.94
C LEU A 124 -8.72 8.13 -11.23
N ALA A 125 -8.70 6.93 -11.80
CA ALA A 125 -9.47 6.56 -12.98
C ALA A 125 -9.73 5.05 -13.03
N VAL A 126 -10.82 4.69 -13.71
CA VAL A 126 -11.20 3.31 -14.05
C VAL A 126 -11.40 3.24 -15.54
N ASN A 127 -10.59 2.46 -16.24
CA ASN A 127 -10.50 2.45 -17.70
C ASN A 127 -10.32 3.88 -18.23
N ASN A 128 -11.30 4.38 -18.97
CA ASN A 128 -11.30 5.73 -19.54
C ASN A 128 -12.14 6.73 -18.72
N CYS A 129 -12.64 6.33 -17.55
CA CYS A 129 -13.48 7.16 -16.68
C CYS A 129 -12.64 7.78 -15.57
N ASN A 130 -12.53 9.12 -15.56
CA ASN A 130 -11.85 9.86 -14.50
C ASN A 130 -12.71 9.93 -13.23
N LEU A 131 -12.12 9.61 -12.08
CA LEU A 131 -12.80 9.56 -10.78
C LEU A 131 -12.35 10.63 -9.77
N ARG A 132 -11.47 11.56 -10.17
CA ARG A 132 -10.93 12.60 -9.26
C ARG A 132 -12.02 13.45 -8.62
N GLU A 133 -13.00 13.84 -9.42
CA GLU A 133 -14.15 14.65 -9.02
C GLU A 133 -15.46 13.84 -9.10
N ALA A 134 -15.38 12.53 -8.88
CA ALA A 134 -16.54 11.65 -8.88
C ALA A 134 -17.18 11.58 -7.49
N THR A 135 -18.50 11.42 -7.44
CA THR A 135 -19.20 11.00 -6.22
C THR A 135 -18.90 9.55 -5.91
N HIS A 136 -19.19 9.13 -4.68
CA HIS A 136 -19.12 7.71 -4.31
C HIS A 136 -19.92 6.83 -5.30
N GLU A 137 -21.15 7.24 -5.62
CA GLU A 137 -22.05 6.50 -6.50
C GLU A 137 -21.53 6.44 -7.94
N GLU A 138 -21.02 7.56 -8.48
CA GLU A 138 -20.39 7.61 -9.81
C GLU A 138 -19.21 6.63 -9.90
N ALA A 139 -18.36 6.57 -8.87
CA ALA A 139 -17.24 5.65 -8.79
C ALA A 139 -17.68 4.18 -8.72
N VAL A 140 -18.71 3.87 -7.91
CA VAL A 140 -19.29 2.52 -7.84
C VAL A 140 -19.82 2.07 -9.20
N GLN A 141 -20.52 2.96 -9.92
CA GLN A 141 -21.04 2.64 -11.25
C GLN A 141 -19.92 2.40 -12.26
N ALA A 142 -18.87 3.23 -12.26
CA ALA A 142 -17.71 3.05 -13.13
C ALA A 142 -17.03 1.69 -12.92
N LEU A 143 -16.80 1.29 -11.66
CA LEU A 143 -16.20 -0.01 -11.32
C LEU A 143 -17.08 -1.21 -11.71
N LYS A 144 -18.41 -1.08 -11.58
CA LYS A 144 -19.35 -2.12 -12.00
C LYS A 144 -19.37 -2.29 -13.53
N ASN A 145 -19.35 -1.19 -14.25
CA ASN A 145 -19.46 -1.15 -15.72
C ASN A 145 -18.12 -1.38 -16.45
N ALA A 146 -17.01 -1.48 -15.72
CA ALA A 146 -15.66 -1.60 -16.28
C ALA A 146 -15.38 -2.91 -17.05
N GLY A 147 -16.33 -3.85 -17.12
CA GLY A 147 -16.16 -5.14 -17.79
C GLY A 147 -15.24 -6.10 -17.03
N GLU A 148 -14.71 -7.11 -17.73
CA GLU A 148 -13.84 -8.15 -17.16
C GLU A 148 -12.39 -7.68 -16.98
N ILE A 149 -11.91 -6.82 -17.88
CA ILE A 149 -10.58 -6.22 -17.83
C ILE A 149 -10.74 -4.78 -17.33
N VAL A 150 -10.21 -4.50 -16.14
CA VAL A 150 -10.31 -3.21 -15.50
C VAL A 150 -8.91 -2.62 -15.33
N ASN A 151 -8.66 -1.47 -15.96
CA ASN A 151 -7.45 -0.70 -15.79
C ASN A 151 -7.70 0.36 -14.71
N LEU A 152 -7.06 0.23 -13.55
CA LEU A 152 -7.10 1.24 -12.50
C LEU A 152 -5.89 2.15 -12.61
N GLU A 153 -6.12 3.45 -12.67
CA GLU A 153 -5.10 4.46 -12.38
C GLU A 153 -5.23 4.81 -10.89
N GLY A 154 -4.15 4.68 -10.14
CA GLY A 154 -4.16 5.03 -8.73
C GLY A 154 -2.79 5.43 -8.20
N TRP A 155 -2.74 5.84 -6.95
CA TRP A 155 -1.52 6.21 -6.25
C TRP A 155 -1.69 5.88 -4.78
N PHE A 156 -0.58 5.55 -4.11
CA PHE A 156 -0.61 5.14 -2.72
C PHE A 156 -0.79 6.35 -1.84
N ALA A 157 -1.97 6.50 -1.24
CA ALA A 157 -2.27 7.63 -0.37
C ALA A 157 -1.71 7.38 1.04
N PHE A 158 -0.39 7.38 1.18
CA PHE A 158 0.29 7.56 2.46
C PHE A 158 1.56 8.37 2.26
N ILE A 159 1.41 9.62 1.83
CA ILE A 159 2.41 10.64 2.11
C ILE A 159 1.64 11.91 2.42
N TYR A 160 1.40 12.19 3.70
CA TYR A 160 1.39 13.50 4.34
C TYR A 160 1.37 13.25 5.86
N PHE A 161 2.56 13.31 6.48
CA PHE A 161 2.68 13.79 7.85
C PHE A 161 3.08 15.26 7.78
#